data_AF-A0A2H3P073-F1
#
_entry.id   AF-A0A2H3P073-F1
#
_cell.length_a   1.000
_cell.length_b   1.000
_cell.length_c   1.000
_cell.angle_alpha   90.00
_cell.angle_beta   90.00
_cell.angle_gamma   90.00
#
_symmetry.space_group_name_H-M   'P 1'
#
loop_
_entity.id
_entity.type
_entity.pdbx_description
1 polymer ?
#
loop_
_entity_poly.entity_id
_entity_poly.type
_entity_poly.pdbx_seq_one_letter_code
_entity_poly.pdbx_strand_id
1 'polypeptide(L)'
;MKSMSYELLVRHAHAYETRAPVKRFGHPKANADLYKQSRLHDAKEGLRYAFDTLTSAVLGTCSLSVEERDRLNRFISRLDEASDVVETSEVMDDFRSSVFDKYFDINGRVVPKLEC
;
A
#
# COMPACT_ATOMS: atom_id res chain seq x y z
N MET A 1 0.70 9.68 -14.54
CA MET A 1 -0.23 9.41 -13.42
C MET A 1 0.30 8.38 -12.41
N LYS A 2 1.07 7.34 -12.81
CA LYS A 2 1.52 6.25 -11.92
C LYS A 2 2.40 6.68 -10.73
N SER A 3 3.37 7.58 -10.93
CA SER A 3 4.25 8.05 -9.85
C SER A 3 3.51 8.84 -8.74
N MET A 4 2.39 9.49 -9.09
CA MET A 4 1.54 10.19 -8.12
C MET A 4 0.72 9.19 -7.27
N SER A 5 0.27 8.08 -7.87
CA SER A 5 -0.42 7.00 -7.15
C SER A 5 0.49 6.32 -6.12
N TYR A 6 1.75 6.06 -6.48
CA TYR A 6 2.78 5.55 -5.57
C TYR A 6 2.94 6.47 -4.34
N GLU A 7 3.20 7.75 -4.60
CA GLU A 7 3.43 8.75 -3.57
C GLU A 7 2.25 8.86 -2.60
N LEU A 8 1.02 8.85 -3.13
CA LEU A 8 -0.19 8.90 -2.32
C LEU A 8 -0.34 7.65 -1.44
N LEU A 9 -0.13 6.45 -2.00
CA LEU A 9 -0.28 5.21 -1.23
C LEU A 9 0.68 5.14 -0.03
N VAL A 10 1.96 5.51 -0.24
CA VAL A 10 2.96 5.54 0.83
C VAL A 10 2.62 6.60 1.89
N ARG A 11 2.07 7.75 1.50
CA ARG A 11 1.61 8.78 2.46
C ARG A 11 0.40 8.33 3.25
N HIS A 12 -0.53 7.61 2.65
CA HIS A 12 -1.68 7.06 3.36
C HIS A 12 -1.24 6.07 4.43
N ALA A 13 -0.32 5.15 4.10
CA ALA A 13 0.26 4.24 5.07
C ALA A 13 0.94 4.99 6.23
N HIS A 14 1.75 6.01 5.92
CA HIS A 14 2.42 6.81 6.95
C HIS A 14 1.46 7.61 7.83
N ALA A 15 0.45 8.24 7.22
CA ALA A 15 -0.60 8.95 7.94
C ALA A 15 -1.35 8.01 8.89
N TYR A 16 -1.63 6.77 8.45
CA TYR A 16 -2.25 5.75 9.29
C TYR A 16 -1.37 5.38 10.49
N GLU A 17 -0.11 5.02 10.25
CA GLU A 17 0.85 4.62 11.30
C GLU A 17 1.03 5.73 12.35
N THR A 18 1.15 6.98 11.91
CA THR A 18 1.39 8.14 12.80
C THR A 18 0.12 8.78 13.34
N ARG A 19 -1.06 8.31 12.94
CA ARG A 19 -2.38 8.93 13.23
C ARG A 19 -2.43 10.41 12.86
N ALA A 20 -1.73 10.78 11.79
CA ALA A 20 -1.63 12.14 11.28
C ALA A 20 -2.49 12.32 10.02
N PRO A 21 -2.88 13.54 9.65
CA PRO A 21 -3.46 13.79 8.33
C PRO A 21 -2.45 13.45 7.22
N VAL A 22 -2.96 13.04 6.06
CA VAL A 22 -2.14 12.82 4.86
C VAL A 22 -1.53 14.16 4.43
N LYS A 23 -0.24 14.34 4.71
CA LYS A 23 0.49 15.56 4.34
C LYS A 23 1.20 15.38 3.01
N ARG A 24 1.40 16.50 2.30
CA ARG A 24 2.23 16.57 1.09
C ARG A 24 3.70 16.18 1.36
N PHE A 25 4.14 16.17 2.62
CA PHE A 25 5.48 15.76 3.02
C PHE A 25 5.35 14.99 4.34
N GLY A 26 6.08 13.88 4.49
CA GLY A 26 6.02 13.11 5.74
C GLY A 26 6.87 11.85 5.76
N HIS A 27 6.92 11.11 4.65
CA HIS A 27 7.73 9.90 4.56
C HIS A 27 8.82 10.05 3.47
N PRO A 28 10.11 9.81 3.75
CA PRO A 28 11.18 9.90 2.75
C PRO A 28 10.98 8.98 1.55
N LYS A 29 10.28 7.84 1.75
CA LYS A 29 9.91 6.92 0.67
C LYS A 29 8.63 7.33 -0.09
N ALA A 30 7.97 8.44 0.28
CA ALA A 30 6.82 8.96 -0.45
C ALA A 30 7.21 10.03 -1.48
N ASN A 31 8.28 9.77 -2.24
CA ASN A 31 8.75 10.67 -3.29
C ASN A 31 8.52 10.01 -4.66
N ALA A 32 7.69 10.62 -5.51
CA ALA A 32 7.44 10.15 -6.88
C ALA A 32 8.72 9.92 -7.72
N ASP A 33 9.82 10.63 -7.43
CA ASP A 33 11.12 10.45 -8.11
C ASP A 33 11.78 9.09 -7.84
N LEU A 34 11.32 8.36 -6.82
CA LEU A 34 11.70 6.97 -6.56
C LEU A 34 11.09 6.01 -7.58
N TYR A 35 9.94 6.37 -8.15
CA TYR A 35 9.16 5.49 -9.01
C TYR A 35 9.67 5.52 -10.46
N LYS A 36 10.87 4.97 -10.66
CA LYS A 36 11.58 4.86 -11.95
C LYS A 36 12.53 3.67 -11.94
N GLN A 37 12.88 3.14 -13.12
CA GLN A 37 13.66 1.90 -13.22
C GLN A 37 15.00 1.97 -12.49
N SER A 38 15.71 3.11 -12.58
CA SER A 38 16.99 3.32 -11.89
C SER A 38 16.89 3.37 -10.36
N ARG A 39 15.68 3.43 -9.81
CA ARG A 39 15.39 3.46 -8.38
C ARG A 39 14.34 2.43 -7.97
N LEU A 40 14.19 1.37 -8.77
CA LEU A 40 13.19 0.32 -8.54
C LEU A 40 13.28 -0.26 -7.12
N HIS A 41 14.50 -0.51 -6.62
CA HIS A 41 14.72 -0.98 -5.26
C HIS A 41 14.11 -0.04 -4.21
N ASP A 42 14.37 1.27 -4.32
CA ASP A 42 13.81 2.27 -3.40
C ASP A 42 12.28 2.37 -3.50
N ALA A 43 11.74 2.26 -4.72
CA ALA A 43 10.30 2.23 -4.95
C ALA A 43 9.65 1.02 -4.26
N LYS A 44 10.25 -0.17 -4.42
CA LYS A 44 9.79 -1.41 -3.79
C LYS A 44 9.84 -1.31 -2.27
N GLU A 45 10.88 -0.72 -1.67
CA GLU A 45 10.91 -0.50 -0.22
C GLU A 45 9.77 0.41 0.26
N GLY A 46 9.47 1.49 -0.48
CA GLY A 46 8.35 2.36 -0.15
C GLY A 46 6.99 1.65 -0.23
N LEU A 47 6.78 0.85 -1.28
CA LEU A 47 5.56 0.05 -1.44
C LEU A 47 5.46 -1.05 -0.40
N ARG A 48 6.56 -1.71 -0.05
CA ARG A 48 6.60 -2.76 0.98
C ARG A 48 6.15 -2.21 2.32
N TYR A 49 6.71 -1.07 2.73
CA TYR A 49 6.24 -0.33 3.91
C TYR A 49 4.72 -0.06 3.84
N ALA A 50 4.24 0.44 2.70
CA ALA A 50 2.82 0.74 2.56
C ALA A 50 1.93 -0.51 2.66
N PHE A 51 2.32 -1.60 2.01
CA PHE A 51 1.59 -2.86 2.01
C PHE A 51 1.55 -3.48 3.41
N ASP A 52 2.69 -3.53 4.10
CA ASP A 52 2.80 -4.07 5.46
C ASP A 52 1.92 -3.30 6.44
N THR A 53 2.02 -1.97 6.45
CA THR A 53 1.25 -1.11 7.37
C THR A 53 -0.26 -1.24 7.12
N LEU A 54 -0.69 -1.13 5.86
CA LEU A 54 -2.11 -1.17 5.52
C LEU A 54 -2.70 -2.58 5.66
N THR A 55 -1.95 -3.62 5.33
CA THR A 55 -2.39 -5.01 5.57
C THR A 55 -2.53 -5.28 7.07
N SER A 56 -1.54 -4.89 7.86
CA SER A 56 -1.58 -5.05 9.32
C SER A 56 -2.76 -4.29 9.95
N ALA A 57 -3.08 -3.10 9.41
CA ALA A 57 -4.26 -2.33 9.81
C ALA A 57 -5.56 -3.09 9.58
N VAL A 58 -5.72 -3.70 8.39
CA VAL A 58 -6.91 -4.51 8.06
C VAL A 58 -6.97 -5.75 8.94
N LEU A 59 -5.88 -6.50 9.07
CA LEU A 59 -5.82 -7.73 9.88
C LEU A 59 -6.08 -7.48 11.38
N GLY A 60 -5.67 -6.32 11.90
CA GLY A 60 -5.92 -5.92 13.29
C GLY A 60 -7.33 -5.43 13.56
N THR A 61 -8.11 -5.12 12.51
CA THR A 61 -9.46 -4.53 12.63
C THR A 61 -10.56 -5.47 12.15
N CYS A 62 -10.29 -6.27 11.12
CA CYS A 62 -11.26 -7.20 10.52
C CYS A 62 -11.03 -8.66 10.87
N SER A 63 -12.13 -9.39 11.04
CA SER A 63 -12.14 -10.85 11.14
C SER A 63 -12.16 -11.49 9.76
N LEU A 64 -11.00 -11.59 9.11
CA LEU A 64 -10.89 -12.17 7.77
C LEU A 64 -10.71 -13.69 7.80
N SER A 65 -11.22 -14.38 6.76
CA SER A 65 -10.95 -15.80 6.51
C SER A 65 -9.45 -16.06 6.29
N VAL A 66 -9.01 -17.30 6.49
CA VAL A 66 -7.59 -17.68 6.30
C VAL A 66 -7.14 -17.36 4.87
N GLU A 67 -7.99 -17.66 3.88
CA GLU A 67 -7.72 -17.44 2.46
C GLU A 67 -7.50 -15.96 2.14
N GLU A 68 -8.29 -15.07 2.75
CA GLU A 68 -8.16 -13.62 2.56
C GLU A 68 -6.90 -13.08 3.25
N ARG A 69 -6.54 -13.59 4.44
CA ARG A 69 -5.27 -13.24 5.10
C ARG A 69 -4.06 -13.64 4.25
N ASP A 70 -4.07 -14.86 3.71
CA ASP A 70 -3.02 -15.36 2.84
C ASP A 70 -2.96 -14.58 1.51
N ARG A 71 -4.11 -14.15 0.98
CA ARG A 71 -4.15 -13.24 -0.18
C ARG A 71 -3.47 -11.91 0.13
N LEU A 72 -3.74 -11.29 1.29
CA LEU A 72 -3.12 -10.02 1.65
C LEU A 72 -1.59 -10.13 1.79
N ASN A 73 -1.10 -11.21 2.41
CA ASN A 73 0.35 -11.42 2.57
C ASN A 73 1.08 -11.66 1.24
N ARG A 74 0.39 -12.21 0.22
CA ARG A 74 1.00 -12.47 -1.11
C ARG A 74 1.40 -11.21 -1.88
N PHE A 75 0.87 -10.04 -1.55
CA PHE A 75 1.26 -8.81 -2.23
C PHE A 75 2.73 -8.43 -2.02
N ILE A 76 3.30 -8.76 -0.86
CA ILE A 76 4.72 -8.49 -0.57
C ILE A 76 5.60 -9.41 -1.42
N SER A 77 5.26 -10.70 -1.48
CA SER A 77 6.00 -11.65 -2.34
C SER A 77 5.92 -11.25 -3.82
N ARG A 78 4.74 -10.88 -4.31
CA ARG A 78 4.57 -10.38 -5.69
C ARG A 78 5.38 -9.11 -5.95
N LEU A 79 5.44 -8.20 -4.98
CA LEU A 79 6.25 -6.99 -5.08
C LEU A 79 7.74 -7.35 -5.14
N ASP A 80 8.21 -8.25 -4.29
CA ASP A 80 9.61 -8.70 -4.25
C ASP A 80 10.04 -9.41 -5.54
N GLU A 81 9.12 -10.14 -6.20
CA GLU A 81 9.34 -10.81 -7.48
C GLU A 81 9.30 -9.84 -8.68
N ALA A 82 8.63 -8.69 -8.56
CA ALA A 82 8.54 -7.71 -9.65
C ALA A 82 9.93 -7.21 -10.09
N SER A 83 10.22 -7.34 -11.38
CA SER A 83 11.51 -7.12 -12.01
C SER A 83 11.69 -5.70 -12.58
N ASP A 84 10.57 -5.00 -12.82
CA ASP A 84 10.57 -3.65 -13.35
C ASP A 84 9.46 -2.77 -12.75
N VAL A 85 9.45 -1.51 -13.16
CA VAL A 85 8.44 -0.52 -12.71
C VAL A 85 7.04 -0.84 -13.24
N VAL A 86 6.92 -1.52 -14.38
CA VAL A 86 5.62 -1.89 -14.95
C VAL A 86 4.97 -2.97 -14.07
N GLU A 87 5.68 -4.06 -13.80
CA GLU A 87 5.22 -5.12 -12.90
C GLU A 87 4.97 -4.59 -11.49
N THR A 88 5.86 -3.74 -10.98
CA THR A 88 5.67 -3.06 -9.69
C THR A 88 4.40 -2.20 -9.68
N SER A 89 4.04 -1.58 -10.81
CA SER A 89 2.79 -0.82 -10.95
C SER A 89 1.59 -1.71 -10.89
N GLU A 90 1.62 -2.86 -11.54
CA GLU A 90 0.51 -3.80 -11.57
C GLU A 90 0.22 -4.33 -10.16
N VAL A 91 1.27 -4.70 -9.41
CA VAL A 91 1.12 -5.12 -8.02
C VAL A 91 0.54 -3.99 -7.15
N MET A 92 1.00 -2.75 -7.33
CA MET A 92 0.47 -1.58 -6.61
C MET A 92 -1.00 -1.30 -6.93
N ASP A 93 -1.38 -1.34 -8.21
CA ASP A 93 -2.75 -1.06 -8.66
C ASP A 93 -3.71 -2.17 -8.17
N ASP A 94 -3.28 -3.43 -8.18
CA ASP A 94 -4.02 -4.55 -7.60
C ASP A 94 -4.19 -4.41 -6.08
N PHE A 95 -3.13 -4.02 -5.37
CA PHE A 95 -3.21 -3.81 -3.92
C PHE A 95 -4.18 -2.68 -3.60
N ARG A 96 -4.08 -1.56 -4.32
CA ARG A 96 -4.96 -0.41 -4.12
C ARG A 96 -6.42 -0.80 -4.32
N SER A 97 -6.75 -1.42 -5.45
CA SER A 97 -8.14 -1.76 -5.77
C SER A 97 -8.73 -2.84 -4.84
N SER A 98 -7.92 -3.83 -4.45
CA SER A 98 -8.41 -4.99 -3.68
C SER A 98 -8.23 -4.89 -2.16
N VAL A 99 -7.45 -3.91 -1.69
CA VAL A 99 -7.19 -3.68 -0.26
C VAL A 99 -7.56 -2.26 0.14
N PHE A 100 -6.91 -1.25 -0.46
CA PHE A 100 -7.13 0.15 -0.05
C PHE A 100 -8.57 0.59 -0.30
N ASP A 101 -9.06 0.47 -1.53
CA ASP A 101 -10.41 0.90 -1.93
C ASP A 101 -11.51 0.04 -1.29
N LYS A 102 -11.19 -1.22 -0.94
CA LYS A 102 -12.11 -2.16 -0.28
C LYS A 102 -12.27 -1.88 1.20
N TYR A 103 -11.17 -1.69 1.92
CA TYR A 103 -11.14 -1.66 3.38
C TYR A 103 -10.94 -0.27 3.98
N PHE A 104 -10.58 0.76 3.22
CA PHE A 104 -10.32 2.10 3.75
C PHE A 104 -11.35 3.12 3.25
N ASP A 105 -11.72 4.10 4.10
CA ASP A 105 -12.55 5.24 3.68
C ASP A 105 -11.70 6.34 3.01
N ILE A 106 -12.39 7.40 2.59
CA ILE A 106 -11.78 8.61 2.03
C ILE A 106 -10.80 9.31 3.00
N ASN A 107 -10.89 9.02 4.31
CA ASN A 107 -9.99 9.54 5.32
C ASN A 107 -8.82 8.60 5.62
N GLY A 108 -8.70 7.45 4.93
CA GLY A 108 -7.68 6.44 5.17
C GLY A 108 -7.89 5.65 6.45
N ARG A 109 -9.12 5.55 6.97
CA ARG A 109 -9.48 4.73 8.13
C ARG A 109 -10.01 3.39 7.67
N VAL A 110 -9.65 2.31 8.38
CA VAL A 110 -10.24 0.99 8.10
C VAL A 110 -11.73 1.05 8.39
N VAL A 111 -12.54 0.77 7.38
CA VAL A 111 -13.99 0.66 7.49
C VAL A 111 -14.35 -0.81 7.57
N PRO A 112 -15.11 -1.22 8.59
CA PRO A 112 -15.79 -2.50 8.57
C PRO A 112 -16.92 -2.44 7.54
N LYS A 113 -16.60 -2.68 6.25
CA LYS A 113 -17.63 -2.81 5.22
C LYS A 113 -18.06 -4.26 5.14
N LEU A 114 -19.24 -4.49 5.70
CA LEU A 114 -20.13 -5.65 5.57
C LEU A 114 -19.64 -7.00 6.13
N GLU A 115 -18.34 -7.32 6.15
CA GLU A 115 -17.77 -8.48 6.86
C GLU A 115 -16.24 -8.25 7.13
N CYS A 116 -15.83 -7.24 7.92
CA CYS A 116 -15.38 -7.61 9.27
C CYS A 116 -16.53 -8.24 10.09
#